data_AF-A0A9N9IVB6-F1
#
_entry.id   AF-A0A9N9IVB6-F1
#
_cell.length_a   1.000
_cell.length_b   1.000
_cell.length_c   1.000
_cell.angle_alpha   90.00
_cell.angle_beta   90.00
_cell.angle_gamma   90.00
#
_symmetry.space_group_name_H-M   'P 1'
#
loop_
_entity.id
_entity.type
_entity.pdbx_description
1 polymer ?
#
loop_
_entity_poly.entity_id
_entity_poly.type
_entity_poly.pdbx_seq_one_letter_code
_entity_poly.pdbx_strand_id
1 'polypeptide(L)'
;IDVKSQFQIKAIAGNIIPAIATTNAIIAGMIVMQSYKVLSEKFSDCRNVFLDNSRRPRVLVSESLTSPNPDCRVCNNTHIILKVNTKMATLRDFLERVVHGQDDDEMDISEVTVEEGG
;
A
#
# COMPACT_ATOMS: atom_id res chain seq x y z
N ILE A 1 23.41 24.26 -15.43
CA ILE A 1 22.36 23.74 -14.54
C ILE A 1 21.76 24.94 -13.81
N ASP A 2 20.43 25.06 -13.81
CA ASP A 2 19.75 26.18 -13.18
C ASP A 2 19.75 26.02 -11.65
N VAL A 3 20.04 27.11 -10.92
CA VAL A 3 20.25 27.07 -9.46
C VAL A 3 18.89 27.07 -8.76
N LYS A 4 18.61 26.04 -7.96
CA LYS A 4 17.34 25.92 -7.22
C LYS A 4 17.46 26.50 -5.81
N SER A 5 16.35 27.04 -5.30
CA SER A 5 16.31 27.55 -3.93
C SER A 5 16.34 26.41 -2.91
N GLN A 6 16.78 26.70 -1.68
CA GLN A 6 16.75 25.71 -0.59
C GLN A 6 15.35 25.13 -0.36
N PHE A 7 14.30 25.94 -0.53
CA PHE A 7 12.91 25.48 -0.43
C PHE A 7 12.57 24.43 -1.49
N GLN A 8 12.95 24.69 -2.75
CA GLN A 8 12.73 23.74 -3.85
C GLN A 8 13.50 22.44 -3.65
N ILE A 9 14.75 22.52 -3.18
CA ILE A 9 15.57 21.34 -2.91
C ILE A 9 14.94 20.49 -1.80
N LYS A 10 14.44 21.12 -0.72
CA LYS A 10 13.74 20.41 0.36
C LYS A 10 12.46 19.74 -0.13
N ALA A 11 11.67 20.42 -0.94
CA ALA A 11 10.43 19.85 -1.49
C ALA A 11 10.70 18.62 -2.38
N ILE A 12 11.72 18.69 -3.24
CA ILE A 12 12.12 17.59 -4.14
C ILE A 12 12.72 16.42 -3.36
N ALA A 13 13.62 16.68 -2.42
CA ALA A 13 14.31 15.63 -1.67
C ALA A 13 13.38 14.87 -0.71
N GLY A 14 12.41 15.57 -0.11
CA GLY A 14 11.50 14.99 0.87
C GLY A 14 10.14 14.56 0.34
N ASN A 15 9.89 14.66 -0.98
CA ASN A 15 8.56 14.45 -1.58
C ASN A 15 7.43 15.15 -0.80
N ILE A 16 7.67 16.41 -0.39
CA ILE A 16 6.78 17.12 0.54
C ILE A 16 5.41 17.36 -0.11
N ILE A 17 4.35 16.79 0.48
CA ILE A 17 2.96 17.05 0.08
C ILE A 17 2.40 18.22 0.90
N PRO A 18 1.94 19.30 0.27
CA PRO A 18 1.30 20.40 0.99
C PRO A 18 -0.03 19.94 1.59
N ALA A 19 -0.23 20.23 2.87
CA ALA A 19 -1.46 19.90 3.59
C ALA A 19 -2.31 21.15 3.87
N ILE A 20 -3.62 21.02 3.78
CA ILE A 20 -4.58 22.08 4.08
C ILE A 20 -5.67 21.49 5.01
N ALA A 21 -6.03 22.23 6.05
CA ALA A 21 -6.97 21.75 7.08
C ALA A 21 -8.34 21.33 6.51
N THR A 22 -8.82 22.03 5.48
CA THR A 22 -10.11 21.74 4.85
C THR A 22 -10.14 20.38 4.15
N THR A 23 -9.03 19.96 3.50
CA THR A 23 -8.93 18.63 2.90
C THR A 23 -9.10 17.56 3.97
N ASN A 24 -8.40 17.67 5.10
CA ASN A 24 -8.51 16.70 6.20
C ASN A 24 -9.93 16.64 6.78
N ALA A 25 -10.60 17.79 6.94
CA ALA A 25 -11.98 17.84 7.42
C ALA A 25 -12.95 17.13 6.46
N ILE A 26 -12.79 17.31 5.15
CA ILE A 26 -13.60 16.64 4.12
C ILE A 26 -13.35 15.12 4.15
N ILE A 27 -12.09 14.69 4.17
CA ILE A 27 -11.74 13.25 4.23
C ILE A 27 -12.30 12.62 5.51
N ALA A 28 -12.18 13.28 6.67
CA ALA A 28 -12.72 12.78 7.93
C ALA A 28 -14.25 12.57 7.88
N GLY A 29 -14.98 13.51 7.30
CA GLY A 29 -16.42 13.35 7.06
C GLY A 29 -16.74 12.14 6.18
N MET A 30 -15.96 11.93 5.11
CA MET A 30 -16.13 10.76 4.23
C MET A 30 -15.84 9.44 4.93
N ILE A 31 -14.82 9.38 5.79
CA ILE A 31 -14.50 8.19 6.59
C ILE A 31 -15.71 7.81 7.45
N VAL A 32 -16.27 8.75 8.22
CA VAL A 32 -17.44 8.49 9.08
C VAL A 32 -18.63 7.99 8.25
N MET A 33 -18.88 8.57 7.08
CA MET A 33 -19.98 8.15 6.21
C MET A 33 -19.81 6.72 5.66
N GLN A 34 -18.59 6.28 5.33
CA GLN A 34 -18.36 4.88 4.93
C GLN A 34 -18.37 3.94 6.14
N SER A 35 -17.77 4.34 7.27
CA SER A 35 -17.80 3.55 8.52
C SER A 35 -19.22 3.27 8.98
N TYR A 36 -20.14 4.23 8.85
CA TYR A 36 -21.56 4.00 9.17
C TYR A 36 -22.18 2.86 8.35
N LYS A 37 -21.84 2.75 7.05
CA LYS A 37 -22.33 1.66 6.20
C LYS A 37 -21.77 0.31 6.63
N VAL A 38 -20.48 0.27 6.98
CA VAL A 38 -19.83 -0.92 7.53
C VAL A 38 -20.50 -1.38 8.82
N LEU A 39 -20.74 -0.46 9.77
CA LEU A 39 -21.42 -0.75 11.03
C LEU A 39 -22.88 -1.19 10.84
N SER A 40 -23.50 -0.80 9.72
CA SER A 40 -24.85 -1.22 9.34
C SER A 40 -24.87 -2.51 8.52
N GLU A 41 -23.73 -3.22 8.40
CA GLU A 41 -23.57 -4.44 7.59
C GLU A 41 -23.85 -4.25 6.08
N LYS A 42 -23.83 -3.01 5.59
CA LYS A 42 -24.08 -2.65 4.18
C LYS A 42 -22.78 -2.57 3.39
N PHE A 43 -22.03 -3.68 3.36
CA PHE A 43 -20.73 -3.74 2.69
C PHE A 43 -20.81 -3.51 1.18
N SER A 44 -21.89 -3.96 0.53
CA SER A 44 -22.14 -3.73 -0.91
C SER A 44 -22.29 -2.25 -1.28
N ASP A 45 -22.68 -1.42 -0.32
CA ASP A 45 -22.95 0.01 -0.52
C ASP A 45 -21.70 0.87 -0.26
N CYS A 46 -20.63 0.25 0.25
CA CYS A 46 -19.34 0.91 0.46
C CYS A 46 -18.66 1.23 -0.88
N ARG A 47 -17.98 2.37 -0.93
CA ARG A 47 -17.36 2.91 -2.15
C ARG A 47 -16.00 3.51 -1.84
N ASN A 48 -15.08 3.43 -2.80
CA ASN A 48 -13.90 4.27 -2.81
C ASN A 48 -14.34 5.69 -3.21
N VAL A 49 -14.17 6.66 -2.31
CA VAL A 49 -14.56 8.06 -2.57
C VAL A 49 -13.32 8.93 -2.62
N PHE A 50 -13.14 9.62 -3.74
CA PHE A 50 -12.02 10.49 -4.03
C PHE A 50 -12.45 11.96 -4.05
N LEU A 51 -11.63 12.81 -3.43
CA LEU A 51 -11.73 14.26 -3.57
C LEU A 51 -10.87 14.70 -4.76
N ASP A 52 -11.53 15.08 -5.86
CA ASP A 52 -10.89 15.50 -7.10
C ASP A 52 -10.95 17.02 -7.24
N ASN A 53 -9.79 17.64 -7.48
CA ASN A 53 -9.67 19.07 -7.76
C ASN A 53 -9.41 19.35 -9.25
N SER A 54 -9.54 18.33 -10.11
CA SER A 54 -9.60 18.51 -11.55
C SER A 54 -10.86 19.31 -11.90
N ARG A 55 -10.84 20.09 -12.99
CA ARG A 55 -11.96 20.94 -13.45
C ARG A 55 -13.20 20.15 -13.93
N ARG A 56 -13.46 18.99 -13.35
CA ARG A 56 -14.66 18.18 -13.55
C ARG A 56 -15.82 18.84 -12.79
N PRO A 57 -17.06 18.64 -13.25
CA PRO A 57 -18.23 19.19 -12.57
C PRO A 57 -18.52 18.53 -11.21
N ARG A 58 -17.92 17.36 -10.94
CA ARG A 58 -18.04 16.64 -9.67
C ARG A 58 -16.70 16.63 -8.93
N VAL A 59 -16.71 17.20 -7.74
CA VAL A 59 -15.57 17.27 -6.81
C VAL A 59 -15.40 15.97 -6.02
N LEU A 60 -16.50 15.24 -5.79
CA LEU A 60 -16.47 13.91 -5.18
C LEU A 60 -16.74 12.86 -6.25
N VAL A 61 -15.81 11.93 -6.41
CA VAL A 61 -15.90 10.80 -7.35
C VAL A 61 -16.00 9.53 -6.52
N SER A 62 -17.00 8.70 -6.79
CA SER A 62 -17.23 7.45 -6.06
C SER A 62 -17.16 6.27 -7.02
N GLU A 63 -16.45 5.22 -6.62
CA GLU A 63 -16.24 4.00 -7.39
C GLU A 63 -16.57 2.75 -6.54
N SER A 64 -17.00 1.67 -7.20
CA SER A 64 -17.18 0.36 -6.54
C SER A 64 -15.86 -0.12 -5.92
N LEU A 65 -15.95 -0.82 -4.79
CA LEU A 65 -14.80 -1.57 -4.28
C LEU A 65 -14.39 -2.64 -5.30
N THR A 66 -13.10 -2.80 -5.52
CA THR A 66 -12.53 -3.84 -6.38
C THR A 66 -12.42 -5.15 -5.61
N SER A 67 -12.53 -6.28 -6.31
CA SER A 67 -12.19 -7.57 -5.73
C SER A 67 -10.69 -7.62 -5.37
N PRO A 68 -10.29 -8.49 -4.42
CA PRO A 68 -8.87 -8.74 -4.15
C PRO A 68 -8.10 -9.09 -5.43
N ASN A 69 -6.87 -8.58 -5.56
CA ASN A 69 -6.00 -8.91 -6.67
C ASN A 69 -5.48 -10.36 -6.50
N PRO A 70 -5.71 -11.28 -7.47
CA PRO A 70 -5.24 -12.66 -7.37
C PRO A 70 -3.72 -12.78 -7.24
N ASP A 71 -2.95 -11.81 -7.76
CA ASP A 71 -1.48 -11.82 -7.73
C ASP A 71 -0.90 -11.15 -6.46
N CYS A 72 -1.74 -10.73 -5.51
CA CYS A 72 -1.29 -10.03 -4.31
C CYS A 72 -0.58 -10.98 -3.33
N ARG A 73 0.69 -10.69 -3.02
CA ARG A 73 1.49 -11.50 -2.09
C ARG A 73 1.15 -11.33 -0.61
N VAL A 74 0.34 -10.34 -0.28
CA VAL A 74 0.00 -9.98 1.11
C VAL A 74 -1.33 -10.58 1.53
N CYS A 75 -2.38 -10.45 0.71
CA CYS A 75 -3.72 -10.93 1.05
C CYS A 75 -4.10 -12.28 0.42
N ASN A 76 -3.19 -12.90 -0.35
CA ASN A 76 -3.39 -14.21 -0.97
C ASN A 76 -2.22 -15.16 -0.63
N ASN A 77 -2.49 -16.46 -0.62
CA ASN A 77 -1.44 -17.47 -0.50
C ASN A 77 -0.60 -17.48 -1.77
N THR A 78 0.67 -17.08 -1.64
CA THR A 78 1.61 -17.01 -2.76
C THR A 78 2.67 -18.08 -2.64
N HIS A 79 2.87 -18.83 -3.72
CA HIS A 79 3.99 -19.74 -3.86
C HIS A 79 5.10 -19.07 -4.70
N ILE A 80 6.34 -19.12 -4.21
CA ILE A 80 7.51 -18.56 -4.90
C ILE A 80 8.42 -19.72 -5.30
N ILE A 81 8.81 -19.78 -6.57
CA ILE A 81 9.79 -20.74 -7.06
C ILE A 81 11.18 -20.10 -7.02
N LEU A 82 12.08 -20.67 -6.21
CA LEU A 82 13.44 -20.18 -6.07
C LEU A 82 14.43 -21.11 -6.78
N LYS A 83 15.23 -20.55 -7.68
CA LYS A 83 16.35 -21.26 -8.29
C LYS A 83 17.60 -20.99 -7.47
N VAL A 84 17.96 -21.92 -6.59
CA VAL A 84 19.14 -21.84 -5.72
C VAL A 84 20.05 -23.05 -5.88
N ASN A 85 21.34 -22.85 -5.67
CA ASN A 85 22.29 -23.95 -5.59
C ASN A 85 22.25 -24.54 -4.17
N THR A 86 21.57 -25.67 -4.00
CA THR A 86 21.37 -26.33 -2.69
C THR A 86 22.65 -26.80 -2.01
N LYS A 87 23.79 -26.86 -2.72
CA LYS A 87 25.10 -27.21 -2.14
C LYS A 87 25.82 -26.01 -1.51
N MET A 88 25.43 -24.79 -1.88
CA MET A 88 26.12 -23.55 -1.46
C MET A 88 25.20 -22.61 -0.67
N ALA A 89 23.90 -22.63 -0.97
CA ALA A 89 22.92 -21.80 -0.28
C ALA A 89 22.71 -22.32 1.14
N THR A 90 22.81 -21.41 2.11
CA THR A 90 22.51 -21.71 3.52
C THR A 90 21.10 -21.24 3.86
N LEU A 91 20.54 -21.77 4.95
CA LEU A 91 19.28 -21.26 5.50
C LEU A 91 19.36 -19.77 5.85
N ARG A 92 20.54 -19.30 6.30
CA ARG A 92 20.80 -17.88 6.56
C ARG A 92 20.68 -17.05 5.29
N ASP A 93 21.23 -17.52 4.17
CA ASP A 93 21.09 -16.82 2.88
C ASP A 93 19.63 -16.69 2.44
N PHE A 94 18.80 -17.69 2.75
CA PHE A 94 17.36 -17.65 2.48
C PHE A 94 16.64 -16.64 3.37
N LEU A 95 16.90 -16.65 4.69
CA LEU A 95 16.30 -15.71 5.62
C LEU A 95 16.70 -14.26 5.30
N GLU A 96 17.98 -13.99 5.08
CA GLU A 96 18.46 -12.62 4.84
C GLU A 96 18.03 -12.07 3.47
N ARG A 97 17.92 -12.91 2.42
CA ARG A 97 17.66 -12.44 1.05
C ARG A 97 16.23 -12.60 0.56
N VAL A 98 15.45 -13.51 1.15
CA VAL A 98 14.10 -13.84 0.67
C VAL A 98 13.04 -13.45 1.68
N VAL A 99 13.29 -13.71 2.97
CA VAL A 99 12.36 -13.36 4.06
C VAL A 99 12.57 -11.89 4.43
N HIS A 100 13.77 -11.51 4.86
CA HIS A 100 14.06 -10.16 5.34
C HIS A 100 14.64 -9.22 4.26
N GLY A 101 14.86 -9.73 3.04
CA GLY A 101 15.62 -9.03 1.99
C GLY A 101 14.90 -7.88 1.28
N GLN A 102 13.68 -7.53 1.70
CA GLN A 102 12.90 -6.43 1.10
C GLN A 102 12.46 -5.35 2.10
N ASP A 103 12.85 -5.43 3.36
CA ASP A 103 12.35 -4.54 4.42
C ASP A 103 13.43 -3.52 4.83
N ASP A 104 13.41 -2.35 4.18
CA ASP A 104 13.76 -1.10 4.87
C ASP A 104 12.57 -0.62 5.76
N ASP A 105 11.39 -1.24 5.61
CA ASP A 105 10.22 -1.06 6.48
C ASP A 105 9.91 -2.39 7.18
N GLU A 106 10.12 -2.40 8.49
CA GLU A 106 9.92 -3.44 9.50
C GLU A 106 8.54 -4.15 9.40
N MET A 107 8.36 -5.02 8.41
CA MET A 107 7.24 -5.97 8.33
C MET A 107 7.75 -7.37 8.64
N ASP A 108 7.78 -7.69 9.94
CA ASP A 108 7.96 -9.07 10.40
C ASP A 108 6.92 -9.97 9.72
N ILE A 109 7.38 -10.79 8.77
CA ILE A 109 6.56 -11.88 8.23
C ILE A 109 6.31 -12.86 9.36
N SER A 110 5.15 -12.73 9.99
CA SER A 110 4.70 -13.63 11.04
C SER A 110 4.45 -15.00 10.40
N GLU A 111 5.40 -15.90 10.61
CA GLU A 111 5.35 -17.34 10.30
C GLU A 111 5.65 -17.71 8.84
N VAL A 112 6.91 -18.13 8.59
CA VAL A 112 7.35 -18.70 7.32
C VAL A 112 7.47 -20.22 7.48
N THR A 113 6.53 -20.96 6.86
CA THR A 113 6.62 -22.42 6.75
C THR A 113 7.33 -22.78 5.45
N VAL A 114 8.47 -23.45 5.55
CA VAL A 114 9.22 -23.96 4.39
C VAL A 114 8.92 -25.45 4.24
N GLU A 115 8.24 -25.81 3.16
CA GLU A 115 7.99 -27.20 2.79
C GLU A 115 8.90 -27.58 1.62
N GLU A 116 9.67 -28.66 1.76
CA GLU A 116 10.37 -29.27 0.63
C GLU A 116 9.38 -30.04 -0.23
N GLY A 117 9.02 -29.48 -1.39
CA GLY A 117 8.20 -30.17 -2.38
C GLY A 117 8.99 -31.28 -3.06
N GLY A 118 8.67 -32.54 -2.72
CA GLY A 118 9.10 -33.76 -3.40
C GLY A 118 8.02 -34.32 -4.31
#